data_AF-A0AAE1Z7C6-F1
#
_entry.id   AF-A0AAE1Z7C6-F1
#
_cell.length_a   1.000
_cell.length_b   1.000
_cell.length_c   1.000
_cell.angle_alpha   90.00
_cell.angle_beta   90.00
_cell.angle_gamma   90.00
#
_symmetry.space_group_name_H-M   'P 1'
#
loop_
_entity.id
_entity.type
_entity.pdbx_description
1 polymer ?
#
loop_
_entity_poly.entity_id
_entity_poly.type
_entity_poly.pdbx_seq_one_letter_code
_entity_poly.pdbx_strand_id
1 'polypeptide(L)'
;MILIKFLLQCTVETRMIELKQEDAIKGRGGKPIVNTKAVNQSYHNLMLILTSKGNIEPKLSDLLCRLDPFQIELLDIMFKQEFQHDFGEIIMNRSTGGIRDVLLAVYNHSVDKPMYFAKVLHNVIHNKWNDVLTVQRLLISRSEIDLHSINKRYKVNYRTYLSNEVQLMFDGNHGKILAKLLNRNKLSNIFQHSIPIDSIETFISSRNVNV
;
A
#
# COMPACT_ATOMS: atom_id res chain seq x y z
N MET A 1 -15.51 17.62 -10.35
CA MET A 1 -14.46 17.17 -11.30
C MET A 1 -13.13 17.93 -11.12
N ILE A 2 -13.13 19.26 -10.99
CA ILE A 2 -11.90 20.08 -10.81
C ILE A 2 -11.08 19.65 -9.58
N LEU A 3 -11.72 19.48 -8.42
CA LEU A 3 -11.02 19.15 -7.18
C LEU A 3 -10.39 17.75 -7.19
N ILE A 4 -11.05 16.77 -7.81
CA ILE A 4 -10.50 15.42 -7.97
C ILE A 4 -9.23 15.45 -8.82
N LYS A 5 -9.26 16.17 -9.95
CA LYS A 5 -8.09 16.33 -10.82
C LYS A 5 -6.94 17.00 -10.06
N PHE A 6 -7.23 18.04 -9.28
CA PHE A 6 -6.26 18.69 -8.42
C PHE A 6 -5.63 17.70 -7.42
N LEU A 7 -6.44 16.97 -6.66
CA LEU A 7 -5.95 16.03 -5.65
C LEU A 7 -5.06 14.95 -6.27
N LEU A 8 -5.49 14.36 -7.40
CA LEU A 8 -4.71 13.33 -8.09
C LEU A 8 -3.38 13.87 -8.63
N GLN A 9 -3.41 15.02 -9.30
CA GLN A 9 -2.20 15.67 -9.84
C GLN A 9 -1.23 16.01 -8.72
N CYS A 10 -1.72 16.68 -7.67
CA CYS A 10 -0.96 17.07 -6.50
C CYS A 10 -0.32 15.84 -5.82
N THR A 11 -1.08 14.76 -5.64
CA THR A 11 -0.59 13.51 -5.04
C THR A 11 0.53 12.87 -5.87
N VAL A 12 0.44 12.91 -7.20
CA VAL A 12 1.49 12.39 -8.07
C VAL A 12 2.75 13.24 -7.92
N GLU A 13 2.62 14.57 -8.05
CA GLU A 13 3.73 15.51 -7.98
C GLU A 13 4.48 15.45 -6.65
N THR A 14 3.77 15.37 -5.52
CA THR A 14 4.39 15.34 -4.18
C THR A 14 5.04 14.00 -3.86
N ARG A 15 4.62 12.91 -4.49
CA ARG A 15 5.07 11.54 -4.17
C ARG A 15 5.97 10.91 -5.23
N MET A 16 6.42 11.69 -6.22
CA MET A 16 7.42 11.23 -7.21
C MET A 16 8.83 11.05 -6.63
N ILE A 17 9.04 11.35 -5.35
CA ILE A 17 10.35 11.30 -4.69
C ILE A 17 10.50 9.98 -3.93
N GLU A 18 11.67 9.35 -4.05
CA GLU A 18 12.00 8.15 -3.27
C GLU A 18 12.02 8.48 -1.77
N LEU A 19 11.21 7.73 -1.01
CA LEU A 19 11.12 7.91 0.43
C LEU A 19 12.39 7.40 1.09
N LYS A 20 13.00 8.23 1.94
CA LYS A 20 14.18 7.83 2.71
C LYS A 20 13.82 6.63 3.58
N GLN A 21 14.67 5.61 3.56
CA GLN A 21 14.53 4.43 4.37
C GLN A 21 15.71 4.33 5.34
N GLU A 22 15.46 3.74 6.51
CA GLU A 22 16.50 3.24 7.41
C GLU A 22 17.36 2.21 6.67
N ASP A 23 18.58 1.99 7.17
CA ASP A 23 19.47 0.98 6.62
C ASP A 23 18.76 -0.38 6.57
N ALA A 24 18.73 -0.96 5.38
CA ALA A 24 18.00 -2.19 5.15
C ALA A 24 18.62 -3.35 5.95
N ILE A 25 17.82 -3.94 6.85
CA ILE A 25 18.20 -5.21 7.47
C ILE A 25 18.14 -6.30 6.40
N LYS A 26 19.20 -7.11 6.28
CA LYS A 26 19.31 -8.18 5.27
C LYS A 26 18.04 -9.03 5.24
N GLY A 27 17.33 -9.01 4.12
CA GLY A 27 16.10 -9.77 3.88
C GLY A 27 14.78 -9.15 4.40
N ARG A 28 14.79 -7.94 4.97
CA ARG A 28 13.58 -7.26 5.47
C ARG A 28 13.30 -5.88 4.87
N GLY A 29 14.23 -5.30 4.11
CA GLY A 29 14.12 -3.93 3.61
C GLY A 29 14.27 -2.89 4.72
N GLY A 30 14.46 -1.63 4.35
CA GLY A 30 14.52 -0.51 5.29
C GLY A 30 13.13 -0.01 5.66
N LYS A 31 12.92 0.39 6.92
CA LYS A 31 11.67 1.09 7.28
C LYS A 31 11.72 2.53 6.77
N PRO A 32 10.61 3.09 6.27
CA PRO A 32 10.56 4.49 5.88
C PRO A 32 10.87 5.43 7.05
N ILE A 33 11.72 6.42 6.82
CA ILE A 33 12.01 7.49 7.78
C ILE A 33 10.92 8.56 7.65
N VAL A 34 10.12 8.69 8.69
CA VAL A 34 9.00 9.65 8.73
C VAL A 34 9.43 10.93 9.44
N ASN A 35 9.23 12.08 8.79
CA ASN A 35 9.48 13.39 9.42
C ASN A 35 8.37 13.72 10.44
N THR A 36 8.58 13.34 11.70
CA THR A 36 7.60 13.57 12.79
C THR A 36 7.25 15.04 12.98
N LYS A 37 8.20 15.97 12.79
CA LYS A 37 7.92 17.41 12.94
C LYS A 37 6.90 17.89 11.91
N ALA A 38 7.02 17.44 10.66
CA ALA A 38 6.06 17.76 9.61
C ALA A 38 4.68 17.15 9.87
N VAL A 39 4.63 15.94 10.45
CA VAL A 39 3.37 15.29 10.83
C VAL A 39 2.69 16.03 11.98
N ASN A 40 3.41 16.45 13.01
CA ASN A 40 2.86 17.26 14.11
C ASN A 40 2.26 18.58 13.59
N GLN A 41 2.94 19.25 12.66
CA GLN A 41 2.38 20.45 12.02
C GLN A 41 1.10 20.13 11.24
N SER A 42 1.11 19.03 10.50
CA SER A 42 -0.05 18.57 9.73
C SER A 42 -1.23 18.17 10.62
N TYR A 43 -0.95 17.64 11.82
CA TYR A 43 -1.94 17.37 12.86
C TYR A 43 -2.62 18.66 13.33
N HIS A 44 -1.85 19.69 13.68
CA HIS A 44 -2.44 20.99 14.04
C HIS A 44 -3.27 21.59 12.90
N ASN A 45 -2.78 21.48 11.66
CA ASN A 45 -3.53 21.94 10.49
C ASN A 45 -4.85 21.16 10.33
N LEU A 46 -4.84 19.85 10.53
CA LEU A 46 -6.04 19.02 10.52
C LEU A 46 -7.05 19.51 11.55
N MET A 47 -6.62 19.74 12.80
CA MET A 47 -7.50 20.24 13.86
C MET A 47 -8.17 21.57 13.49
N LEU A 48 -7.43 22.50 12.88
CA LEU A 48 -7.98 23.75 12.36
C LEU A 48 -8.98 23.53 11.22
N ILE A 49 -8.73 22.56 10.34
CA ILE A 49 -9.65 22.19 9.25
C ILE A 49 -10.97 21.66 9.83
N LEU A 50 -10.90 20.78 10.83
CA LEU A 50 -12.08 20.14 11.42
C LEU A 50 -12.97 21.12 12.19
N THR A 51 -12.38 22.15 12.81
CA THR A 51 -13.14 23.22 13.47
C THR A 51 -13.73 24.24 12.48
N SER A 52 -13.27 24.25 11.23
CA SER A 52 -13.70 25.24 10.25
C SER A 52 -15.15 25.00 9.77
N LYS A 53 -15.90 26.10 9.65
CA LYS A 53 -17.25 26.10 9.09
C LYS A 53 -17.20 25.97 7.56
N GLY A 54 -18.22 25.35 6.98
CA GLY A 54 -18.38 25.23 5.53
C GLY A 54 -17.72 23.98 4.94
N ASN A 55 -17.50 24.00 3.62
CA ASN A 55 -16.92 22.87 2.89
C ASN A 55 -15.42 22.72 3.23
N ILE A 56 -15.06 21.56 3.77
CA ILE A 56 -13.67 21.23 4.12
C ILE A 56 -12.95 20.38 3.08
N GLU A 57 -13.65 19.87 2.05
CA GLU A 57 -13.10 18.98 1.02
C GLU A 57 -11.85 19.56 0.32
N PRO A 58 -11.78 20.85 -0.04
CA PRO A 58 -10.56 21.41 -0.63
C PRO A 58 -9.38 21.40 0.34
N LYS A 59 -9.62 21.71 1.61
CA LYS A 59 -8.59 21.76 2.65
C LYS A 59 -8.08 20.36 3.00
N LEU A 60 -8.98 19.37 3.05
CA LEU A 60 -8.60 17.96 3.24
C LEU A 60 -7.78 17.45 2.05
N SER A 61 -8.16 17.82 0.83
CA SER A 61 -7.42 17.43 -0.38
C SER A 61 -6.00 18.00 -0.37
N ASP A 62 -5.88 19.27 0.00
CA ASP A 62 -4.62 19.99 0.10
C ASP A 62 -3.70 19.44 1.20
N LEU A 63 -4.27 19.06 2.36
CA LEU A 63 -3.55 18.38 3.44
C LEU A 63 -3.06 17.00 3.00
N LEU A 64 -3.96 16.12 2.53
CA LEU A 64 -3.63 14.72 2.22
C LEU A 64 -2.70 14.56 1.02
N CYS A 65 -2.79 15.44 0.03
CA CYS A 65 -1.86 15.47 -1.09
C CYS A 65 -0.40 15.61 -0.62
N ARG A 66 -0.15 16.50 0.35
CA ARG A 66 1.21 16.86 0.77
C ARG A 66 1.85 15.89 1.74
N LEU A 67 1.08 14.90 2.20
CA LEU A 67 1.58 13.85 3.06
C LEU A 67 1.92 12.61 2.24
N ASP A 68 3.07 12.01 2.54
CA ASP A 68 3.38 10.66 2.06
C ASP A 68 2.57 9.61 2.83
N PRO A 69 2.44 8.37 2.29
CA PRO A 69 1.61 7.35 2.93
C PRO A 69 1.97 7.05 4.40
N PHE A 70 3.25 7.10 4.77
CA PHE A 70 3.69 6.80 6.14
C PHE A 70 3.42 7.97 7.09
N GLN A 71 3.47 9.20 6.58
CA GLN A 71 3.01 10.37 7.34
C GLN A 71 1.49 10.33 7.60
N ILE A 72 0.69 9.88 6.64
CA ILE A 72 -0.77 9.73 6.83
C ILE A 72 -1.04 8.63 7.86
N GLU A 73 -0.32 7.50 7.81
CA GLU A 73 -0.44 6.45 8.82
C GLU A 73 -0.12 6.98 10.23
N LEU A 74 0.97 7.72 10.40
CA LEU A 74 1.32 8.33 11.68
C LEU A 74 0.28 9.37 12.13
N LEU A 75 -0.23 10.19 11.21
CA LEU A 75 -1.28 11.16 11.50
C LEU A 75 -2.55 10.47 12.02
N ASP A 76 -2.95 9.36 11.41
CA ASP A 76 -4.11 8.57 11.85
C ASP A 76 -3.90 7.93 13.23
N ILE A 77 -2.68 7.45 13.52
CA ILE A 77 -2.33 6.95 14.86
C ILE A 77 -2.47 8.06 15.91
N MET A 78 -1.94 9.24 15.64
CA MET A 78 -2.08 10.40 16.55
C MET A 78 -3.55 10.77 16.75
N PHE A 79 -4.33 10.79 15.67
CA PHE A 79 -5.76 11.12 15.73
C PHE A 79 -6.55 10.11 16.55
N LYS A 80 -6.31 8.82 16.37
CA LYS A 80 -6.94 7.73 17.13
C LYS A 80 -6.63 7.80 18.62
N GLN A 81 -5.41 8.19 18.99
CA GLN A 81 -5.02 8.34 20.39
C GLN A 81 -5.81 9.44 21.10
N GLU A 82 -6.15 10.53 20.41
CA GLU A 82 -6.90 11.64 21.00
C GLU A 82 -8.42 11.42 20.96
N PHE A 83 -8.96 10.93 19.84
CA PHE A 83 -10.41 10.90 19.59
C PHE A 83 -11.06 9.53 19.69
N GLN A 84 -10.29 8.44 19.80
CA GLN A 84 -10.80 7.06 19.74
C GLN A 84 -11.59 6.71 18.45
N HIS A 85 -11.49 7.55 17.42
CA HIS A 85 -12.08 7.36 16.10
C HIS A 85 -10.98 7.38 15.05
N ASP A 86 -11.19 6.68 13.94
CA ASP A 86 -10.25 6.73 12.82
C ASP A 86 -10.48 7.98 11.96
N PHE A 87 -9.39 8.54 11.40
CA PHE A 87 -9.50 9.75 10.58
C PHE A 87 -10.34 9.50 9.30
N GLY A 88 -10.43 8.25 8.85
CA GLY A 88 -11.28 7.83 7.73
C GLY A 88 -12.77 8.06 7.99
N GLU A 89 -13.27 7.85 9.20
CA GLU A 89 -14.65 8.16 9.59
C GLU A 89 -14.95 9.65 9.41
N ILE A 90 -14.01 10.52 9.77
CA ILE A 90 -14.14 11.96 9.59
C ILE A 90 -14.19 12.32 8.11
N ILE A 91 -13.31 11.74 7.28
CA ILE A 91 -13.36 11.92 5.82
C ILE A 91 -14.72 11.49 5.28
N MET A 92 -15.21 10.32 5.70
CA MET A 92 -16.48 9.76 5.26
C MET A 92 -17.68 10.66 5.58
N ASN A 93 -17.69 11.25 6.78
CA ASN A 93 -18.78 12.09 7.29
C ASN A 93 -18.72 13.54 6.78
N ARG A 94 -17.55 14.03 6.38
CA ARG A 94 -17.33 15.44 6.03
C ARG A 94 -17.04 15.69 4.55
N SER A 95 -17.14 14.66 3.71
CA SER A 95 -17.01 14.77 2.26
C SER A 95 -18.08 13.93 1.55
N THR A 96 -18.33 14.21 0.27
CA THR A 96 -19.39 13.52 -0.49
C THR A 96 -18.94 13.15 -1.91
N GLY A 97 -19.71 12.25 -2.55
CA GLY A 97 -19.51 11.87 -3.95
C GLY A 97 -18.09 11.41 -4.29
N GLY A 98 -17.65 11.67 -5.53
CA GLY A 98 -16.36 11.19 -6.02
C GLY A 98 -15.14 11.78 -5.29
N ILE A 99 -15.26 12.96 -4.66
CA ILE A 99 -14.13 13.49 -3.88
C ILE A 99 -13.94 12.70 -2.58
N ARG A 100 -15.03 12.30 -1.90
CA ARG A 100 -14.96 11.38 -0.76
C ARG A 100 -14.26 10.09 -1.14
N ASP A 101 -14.63 9.51 -2.28
CA ASP A 101 -14.10 8.23 -2.71
C ASP A 101 -12.58 8.31 -2.94
N VAL A 102 -12.09 9.41 -3.53
CA VAL A 102 -10.64 9.62 -3.74
C VAL A 102 -9.91 9.91 -2.41
N LEU A 103 -10.47 10.74 -1.53
CA LEU A 103 -9.87 11.00 -0.21
C LEU A 103 -9.76 9.72 0.61
N LEU A 104 -10.82 8.91 0.65
CA LEU A 104 -10.83 7.60 1.30
C LEU A 104 -9.86 6.63 0.63
N ALA A 105 -9.70 6.66 -0.70
CA ALA A 105 -8.71 5.83 -1.38
C ALA A 105 -7.27 6.19 -0.95
N VAL A 106 -6.94 7.48 -0.91
CA VAL A 106 -5.63 7.98 -0.45
C VAL A 106 -5.39 7.58 1.01
N TYR A 107 -6.38 7.76 1.88
CA TYR A 107 -6.30 7.41 3.29
C TYR A 107 -6.16 5.89 3.51
N ASN A 108 -7.07 5.08 2.96
CA ASN A 108 -7.07 3.63 3.15
C ASN A 108 -5.79 2.98 2.60
N HIS A 109 -5.30 3.44 1.44
CA HIS A 109 -4.02 2.97 0.90
C HIS A 109 -2.85 3.25 1.84
N SER A 110 -2.92 4.34 2.61
CA SER A 110 -1.85 4.75 3.53
C SER A 110 -1.91 3.98 4.85
N VAL A 111 -3.09 3.81 5.44
CA VAL A 111 -3.24 3.17 6.76
C VAL A 111 -3.29 1.64 6.72
N ASP A 112 -3.80 1.04 5.64
CA ASP A 112 -3.85 -0.41 5.47
C ASP A 112 -3.83 -0.78 3.98
N LYS A 113 -2.64 -0.63 3.39
CA LYS A 113 -2.39 -0.90 1.97
C LYS A 113 -2.87 -2.30 1.53
N PRO A 114 -2.57 -3.40 2.26
CA PRO A 114 -3.07 -4.71 1.88
C PRO A 114 -4.61 -4.80 1.85
N MET A 115 -5.30 -4.22 2.84
CA MET A 115 -6.77 -4.23 2.87
C MET A 115 -7.37 -3.35 1.78
N TYR A 116 -6.76 -2.19 1.49
CA TYR A 116 -7.19 -1.33 0.40
C TYR A 116 -7.22 -2.10 -0.92
N PHE A 117 -6.12 -2.76 -1.29
CA PHE A 117 -6.08 -3.53 -2.54
C PHE A 117 -6.98 -4.76 -2.48
N ALA A 118 -7.14 -5.42 -1.32
CA ALA A 118 -8.09 -6.52 -1.19
C ALA A 118 -9.54 -6.08 -1.46
N LYS A 119 -9.95 -4.90 -0.96
CA LYS A 119 -11.25 -4.28 -1.26
C LYS A 119 -11.41 -3.91 -2.73
N VAL A 120 -10.39 -3.28 -3.32
CA VAL A 120 -10.42 -2.95 -4.76
C VAL A 120 -10.58 -4.22 -5.60
N LEU A 121 -9.78 -5.26 -5.35
CA LEU A 121 -9.87 -6.52 -6.08
C LEU A 121 -11.22 -7.20 -5.89
N HIS A 122 -11.75 -7.24 -4.66
CA HIS A 122 -13.06 -7.82 -4.42
C HIS A 122 -14.16 -7.10 -5.22
N ASN A 123 -14.18 -5.77 -5.16
CA ASN A 123 -15.16 -4.96 -5.88
C ASN A 123 -15.06 -5.15 -7.39
N VAL A 124 -13.84 -5.26 -7.95
CA VAL A 124 -13.65 -5.44 -9.39
C VAL A 124 -14.04 -6.83 -9.86
N ILE A 125 -13.73 -7.87 -9.07
CA ILE A 125 -14.10 -9.27 -9.38
C ILE A 125 -15.62 -9.46 -9.33
N HIS A 126 -16.31 -8.81 -8.39
CA HIS A 126 -17.74 -8.99 -8.15
C HIS A 126 -18.61 -7.92 -8.81
N ASN A 127 -18.03 -6.97 -9.55
CA ASN A 127 -18.83 -6.01 -10.29
C ASN A 127 -19.53 -6.69 -11.47
N LYS A 128 -20.67 -6.15 -11.91
CA LYS A 128 -21.47 -6.74 -13.00
C LYS A 128 -20.71 -6.89 -14.33
N TRP A 129 -19.62 -6.14 -14.51
CA TRP A 129 -18.88 -6.05 -15.76
C TRP A 129 -17.61 -6.90 -15.80
N ASN A 130 -17.23 -7.53 -14.68
CA ASN A 130 -16.02 -8.31 -14.50
C ASN A 130 -14.81 -7.68 -15.20
N ASP A 131 -14.27 -6.57 -14.68
CA ASP A 131 -13.13 -5.87 -15.32
C ASP A 131 -11.81 -6.65 -15.14
N VAL A 132 -11.65 -7.65 -16.01
CA VAL A 132 -10.53 -8.58 -16.15
C VAL A 132 -9.19 -7.84 -16.22
N LEU A 133 -9.11 -6.74 -16.98
CA LEU A 133 -7.87 -6.00 -17.18
C LEU A 133 -7.42 -5.31 -15.90
N THR A 134 -8.34 -4.73 -15.13
CA THR A 134 -8.00 -4.15 -13.83
C THR A 134 -7.53 -5.20 -12.84
N VAL A 135 -8.17 -6.37 -12.78
CA VAL A 135 -7.70 -7.47 -11.91
C VAL A 135 -6.29 -7.91 -12.30
N GLN A 136 -6.05 -8.18 -13.59
CA GLN A 136 -4.74 -8.58 -14.10
C GLN A 136 -3.66 -7.52 -13.80
N ARG A 137 -3.95 -6.24 -14.04
CA ARG A 137 -3.03 -5.13 -13.75
C ARG A 137 -2.65 -5.08 -12.27
N LEU A 138 -3.63 -5.23 -11.37
CA LEU A 138 -3.39 -5.23 -9.92
C LEU A 138 -2.58 -6.46 -9.48
N LEU A 139 -2.91 -7.66 -9.97
CA LEU A 139 -2.14 -8.87 -9.63
C LEU A 139 -0.67 -8.74 -10.08
N ILE A 140 -0.43 -8.31 -11.32
CA ILE A 140 0.93 -8.20 -11.85
C ILE A 140 1.71 -7.10 -11.13
N SER A 141 1.17 -5.88 -11.04
CA SER A 141 1.88 -4.73 -10.45
C SER A 141 2.14 -4.84 -8.94
N ARG A 142 1.43 -5.73 -8.24
CA ARG A 142 1.64 -5.99 -6.80
C ARG A 142 2.47 -7.24 -6.50
N SER A 143 2.71 -8.08 -7.50
CA SER A 143 3.28 -9.44 -7.32
C SER A 143 4.60 -9.46 -6.54
N GLU A 144 5.50 -8.52 -6.81
CA GLU A 144 6.81 -8.44 -6.17
C GLU A 144 6.85 -7.57 -4.91
N ILE A 145 5.75 -6.90 -4.57
CA ILE A 145 5.75 -5.87 -3.53
C ILE A 145 4.97 -6.33 -2.31
N ASP A 146 3.68 -6.65 -2.44
CA ASP A 146 2.83 -7.02 -1.30
C ASP A 146 1.65 -7.95 -1.63
N LEU A 147 1.61 -8.55 -2.83
CA LEU A 147 0.48 -9.39 -3.27
C LEU A 147 0.15 -10.53 -2.31
N HIS A 148 1.16 -11.13 -1.67
CA HIS A 148 0.95 -12.16 -0.65
C HIS A 148 0.22 -11.63 0.60
N SER A 149 0.56 -10.43 1.04
CA SER A 149 -0.11 -9.76 2.16
C SER A 149 -1.54 -9.40 1.79
N ILE A 150 -1.77 -8.95 0.55
CA ILE A 150 -3.11 -8.70 0.00
C ILE A 150 -3.95 -9.99 0.03
N ASN A 151 -3.42 -11.12 -0.45
CA ASN A 151 -4.13 -12.41 -0.45
C ASN A 151 -4.54 -12.85 0.97
N LYS A 152 -3.63 -12.71 1.95
CA LYS A 152 -3.95 -12.99 3.36
C LYS A 152 -5.05 -12.08 3.91
N ARG A 153 -4.95 -10.76 3.65
CA ARG A 153 -5.94 -9.78 4.12
C ARG A 153 -7.30 -10.03 3.47
N TYR A 154 -7.31 -10.40 2.19
CA TYR A 154 -8.51 -10.81 1.45
C TYR A 154 -9.19 -12.00 2.13
N LYS A 155 -8.44 -13.06 2.46
CA LYS A 155 -8.99 -14.24 3.17
C LYS A 155 -9.65 -13.87 4.48
N VAL A 156 -8.99 -13.04 5.29
CA VAL A 156 -9.53 -12.62 6.59
C VAL A 156 -10.85 -11.87 6.40
N ASN A 157 -10.94 -10.99 5.40
CA ASN A 157 -12.10 -10.14 5.19
C ASN A 157 -13.28 -10.84 4.49
N TYR A 158 -13.02 -11.67 3.49
CA TYR A 158 -14.04 -12.25 2.60
C TYR A 158 -14.23 -13.75 2.79
N ARG A 159 -13.50 -14.39 3.71
CA ARG A 159 -13.58 -15.82 4.03
C ARG A 159 -13.30 -16.77 2.86
N THR A 160 -12.77 -16.26 1.76
CA THR A 160 -12.30 -17.00 0.58
C THR A 160 -10.89 -16.52 0.20
N TYR A 161 -10.09 -17.36 -0.43
CA TYR A 161 -8.79 -16.93 -0.94
C TYR A 161 -8.97 -16.15 -2.25
N LEU A 162 -8.23 -15.06 -2.42
CA LEU A 162 -8.20 -14.32 -3.69
C LEU A 162 -7.75 -15.23 -4.85
N SER A 163 -6.89 -16.22 -4.58
CA SER A 163 -6.48 -17.22 -5.58
C SER A 163 -7.61 -18.09 -6.10
N ASN A 164 -8.66 -18.31 -5.30
CA ASN A 164 -9.81 -19.10 -5.70
C ASN A 164 -10.71 -18.25 -6.61
N GLU A 165 -10.98 -17.01 -6.20
CA GLU A 165 -11.75 -16.03 -6.99
C GLU A 165 -11.12 -15.79 -8.37
N VAL A 166 -9.80 -15.65 -8.43
CA VAL A 166 -9.06 -15.48 -9.69
C VAL A 166 -9.16 -16.73 -10.57
N GLN A 167 -9.17 -17.94 -10.01
CA GLN A 167 -9.36 -19.15 -10.82
C GLN A 167 -10.78 -19.30 -11.36
N LEU A 168 -11.79 -18.75 -10.66
CA LEU A 168 -13.18 -18.75 -11.13
C LEU A 168 -13.41 -17.68 -12.20
N MET A 169 -12.74 -16.53 -12.10
CA MET A 169 -12.90 -15.42 -13.04
C MET A 169 -12.18 -15.65 -14.38
N PHE A 170 -11.05 -16.38 -14.38
CA PHE A 170 -10.20 -16.54 -15.56
C PHE A 170 -10.10 -18.01 -15.99
N ASP A 171 -10.46 -18.28 -17.24
CA ASP A 171 -10.47 -19.64 -17.77
C ASP A 171 -9.08 -20.26 -17.96
N GLY A 172 -9.03 -21.59 -17.81
CA GLY A 172 -7.92 -22.44 -18.25
C GLY A 172 -6.56 -22.09 -17.63
N ASN A 173 -5.52 -22.07 -18.47
CA ASN A 173 -4.15 -21.82 -18.01
C ASN A 173 -3.93 -20.38 -17.55
N HIS A 174 -4.73 -19.42 -18.03
CA HIS A 174 -4.60 -18.03 -17.66
C HIS A 174 -4.88 -17.83 -16.17
N GLY A 175 -6.02 -18.33 -15.66
CA GLY A 175 -6.35 -18.27 -14.24
C GLY A 175 -5.34 -19.02 -13.36
N LYS A 176 -4.85 -20.17 -13.84
CA LYS A 176 -3.80 -20.94 -13.13
C LYS A 176 -2.50 -20.15 -12.98
N ILE A 177 -2.06 -19.43 -14.01
CA ILE A 177 -0.84 -18.61 -13.96
C ILE A 177 -1.03 -17.43 -13.01
N LEU A 178 -2.15 -16.72 -13.10
CA LEU A 178 -2.44 -15.59 -12.20
C LEU A 178 -2.55 -16.03 -10.75
N ALA A 179 -3.19 -17.16 -10.47
CA ALA A 179 -3.28 -17.73 -9.13
C ALA A 179 -1.92 -18.16 -8.56
N LYS A 180 -0.94 -18.52 -9.41
CA LYS A 180 0.43 -18.79 -8.94
C LYS A 180 1.12 -17.53 -8.40
N LEU A 181 0.80 -16.33 -8.90
CA LEU A 181 1.36 -15.08 -8.35
C LEU A 181 0.93 -14.85 -6.89
N LEU A 182 -0.27 -15.32 -6.53
CA LEU A 182 -0.86 -15.17 -5.19
C LEU A 182 -0.32 -16.17 -4.17
N ASN A 183 0.30 -17.25 -4.66
CA ASN A 183 0.89 -18.30 -3.85
C ASN A 183 2.38 -18.09 -3.81
N ARG A 184 2.92 -17.78 -2.63
CA ARG A 184 4.36 -17.82 -2.42
C ARG A 184 4.79 -19.29 -2.38
N ASN A 185 4.95 -19.90 -3.55
CA ASN A 185 5.85 -21.04 -3.65
C ASN A 185 7.21 -20.51 -3.19
N LYS A 186 7.95 -21.25 -2.36
CA LYS A 186 9.39 -21.02 -2.28
C LYS A 186 9.84 -20.99 -3.73
N LEU A 187 10.23 -19.83 -4.25
CA LEU A 187 10.98 -19.78 -5.50
C LEU A 187 12.08 -20.82 -5.25
N SER A 188 12.07 -21.89 -6.04
CA SER A 188 13.16 -22.85 -6.03
C SER A 188 14.46 -22.05 -6.03
N ASN A 189 15.44 -22.47 -5.24
CA ASN A 189 16.71 -21.78 -4.95
C ASN A 189 17.52 -21.28 -6.17
N ILE A 190 17.00 -21.41 -7.38
CA ILE A 190 17.50 -20.96 -8.68
C ILE A 190 17.69 -19.43 -8.73
N PHE A 191 16.87 -18.64 -8.02
CA PHE A 191 17.07 -17.17 -7.92
C PHE A 191 17.88 -16.73 -6.68
N GLN A 192 18.38 -17.67 -5.89
CA GLN A 192 19.36 -17.40 -4.83
C GLN A 192 20.81 -17.40 -5.34
N HIS A 193 21.06 -17.27 -6.65
CA HIS A 193 22.41 -17.02 -7.18
C HIS A 193 22.96 -15.61 -6.86
N SER A 194 22.70 -15.11 -5.66
CA SER A 194 23.78 -14.52 -4.89
C SER A 194 24.80 -15.65 -4.65
N ILE A 195 25.96 -15.52 -5.29
CA ILE A 195 27.22 -16.24 -5.06
C ILE A 195 27.16 -17.17 -3.83
N PRO A 196 27.33 -18.51 -4.00
CA PRO A 196 27.34 -19.43 -2.88
C PRO A 196 28.34 -18.98 -1.82
N ILE A 197 27.89 -18.83 -0.57
CA ILE A 197 28.73 -18.42 0.58
C ILE A 197 29.86 -19.45 0.83
N ASP A 198 29.72 -20.67 0.31
CA ASP A 198 30.76 -21.72 0.32
C ASP A 198 32.04 -21.32 -0.46
N SER A 199 31.94 -20.34 -1.35
CA SER A 199 33.10 -19.75 -2.04
C SER A 199 33.91 -18.79 -1.16
N ILE A 200 33.37 -18.31 -0.04
CA ILE A 200 34.06 -17.42 0.90
C ILE A 200 34.78 -18.23 1.98
N GLU A 201 34.23 -19.34 2.48
CA GLU A 201 34.94 -20.19 3.44
C GLU A 201 36.18 -20.85 2.81
N THR A 202 36.09 -21.24 1.54
CA THR A 202 37.24 -21.75 0.77
C THR A 202 38.29 -20.66 0.49
N PHE A 203 37.87 -19.39 0.35
CA PHE A 203 38.76 -18.24 0.15
C PHE A 203 39.42 -17.73 1.45
N ILE A 204 38.74 -17.86 2.59
CA ILE A 204 39.30 -17.50 3.91
C ILE A 204 40.26 -18.59 4.41
N SER A 205 39.98 -19.87 4.14
CA SER A 205 40.87 -20.98 4.50
C SER A 205 42.17 -21.00 3.67
N SER A 206 42.20 -20.37 2.49
CA SER A 206 43.40 -20.30 1.62
C SER A 206 44.29 -19.08 1.87
N ARG A 207 43.89 -18.13 2.74
CA ARG A 207 44.74 -16.99 3.16
C ARG A 207 45.41 -17.15 4.52
N ASN A 208 45.08 -18.19 5.28
CA ASN A 208 45.74 -18.48 6.57
C ASN A 208 46.84 -19.55 6.47
N VAL A 209 47.28 -19.90 5.27
CA VAL A 209 48.49 -20.69 5.03
C VAL A 209 49.37 -19.89 4.05
N ASN A 210 50.10 -18.92 4.58
CA ASN A 210 51.36 -18.38 4.06
C ASN A 210 51.83 -17.30 5.05
N VAL A 211 52.38 -17.78 6.18
CA VAL A 211 53.62 -17.23 6.74
C VAL A 211 54.76 -17.82 5.93
#